data_AF-A0A662Y2F0-F1
#
_entry.id   AF-A0A662Y2F0-F1
#
_cell.length_a   1.000
_cell.length_b   1.000
_cell.length_c   1.000
_cell.angle_alpha   90.00
_cell.angle_beta   90.00
_cell.angle_gamma   90.00
#
_symmetry.space_group_name_H-M   'P 1'
#
loop_
_entity.id
_entity.type
_entity.pdbx_description
1 polymer ?
#
loop_
_entity_poly.entity_id
_entity_poly.type
_entity_poly.pdbx_seq_one_letter_code
_entity_poly.pdbx_strand_id
1 'polypeptide(L)'
;MFQDVTLGSARFKAKRGKQTADVCAQTTPIATGEAEGQTEAPFSDGGTQTEPQVAGKGGKKDSTESEEQRQPVLQFLQRVGGGMLREMASNAQTSSCYGGLERYLDESEEKTVAKLFRLQFDCDAYFQPSGASTTATDASSLRLSCTGVSWNATGSVIAAAYGRFDHSGWCNYRSALCLWSVFQ
;
A
#
# COMPACT_ATOMS: atom_id res chain seq x y z
N MET A 1 6.70 -123.20 11.00
CA MET A 1 6.27 -121.95 10.35
C MET A 1 4.88 -121.67 10.89
N PHE A 2 4.80 -120.88 11.96
CA PHE A 2 3.56 -120.71 12.72
C PHE A 2 2.81 -119.49 12.18
N GLN A 3 1.53 -119.70 11.86
CA GLN A 3 0.61 -118.67 11.42
C GLN A 3 0.25 -117.77 12.62
N ASP A 4 0.42 -116.46 12.44
CA ASP A 4 -0.05 -115.46 13.39
C ASP A 4 -1.58 -115.48 13.44
N VAL A 5 -2.12 -115.78 14.62
CA VAL A 5 -3.56 -115.77 14.91
C VAL A 5 -3.94 -114.37 15.36
N THR A 6 -4.80 -113.72 14.59
CA THR A 6 -5.35 -112.39 14.88
C THR A 6 -6.26 -112.44 16.11
N LEU A 7 -5.75 -111.96 17.25
CA LEU A 7 -6.56 -111.70 18.43
C LEU A 7 -7.40 -110.43 18.20
N GLY A 8 -8.73 -110.59 18.24
CA GLY A 8 -9.70 -109.55 17.91
C GLY A 8 -9.51 -108.25 18.71
N SER A 9 -9.63 -107.11 18.03
CA SER A 9 -9.56 -105.79 18.63
C SER A 9 -10.80 -105.50 19.48
N ALA A 10 -10.64 -105.31 20.78
CA ALA A 10 -11.69 -104.78 21.64
C ALA A 10 -11.84 -103.26 21.43
N ARG A 11 -13.02 -102.82 20.98
CA ARG A 11 -13.34 -101.39 20.80
C ARG A 11 -14.12 -100.90 22.02
N PHE A 12 -13.52 -100.03 22.82
CA PHE A 12 -14.22 -99.38 23.93
C PHE A 12 -15.12 -98.26 23.41
N LYS A 13 -16.43 -98.37 23.61
CA LYS A 13 -17.37 -97.24 23.45
C LYS A 13 -17.28 -96.38 24.71
N ALA A 14 -16.51 -95.28 24.64
CA ALA A 14 -16.51 -94.28 25.69
C ALA A 14 -17.87 -93.57 25.72
N LYS A 15 -18.54 -93.57 26.87
CA LYS A 15 -19.74 -92.74 27.09
C LYS A 15 -19.32 -91.27 26.99
N ARG A 16 -20.04 -90.49 26.17
CA ARG A 16 -19.80 -89.06 25.95
C ARG A 16 -19.94 -88.32 27.30
N GLY A 17 -18.83 -88.02 27.94
CA GLY A 17 -18.77 -87.44 29.27
C GLY A 17 -18.10 -86.07 29.23
N LYS A 18 -18.90 -85.05 29.56
CA LYS A 18 -18.57 -83.63 29.77
C LYS A 18 -18.45 -82.75 28.51
N GLN A 19 -19.34 -81.78 28.41
CA GLN A 19 -19.19 -80.58 27.57
C GLN A 19 -18.13 -79.69 28.22
N THR A 20 -17.17 -79.22 27.43
CA THR A 20 -16.26 -78.13 27.82
C THR A 20 -16.81 -76.83 27.26
N ALA A 21 -16.94 -75.81 28.11
CA ALA A 21 -17.33 -74.46 27.70
C ALA A 21 -16.07 -73.66 27.36
N ASP A 22 -16.05 -73.06 26.17
CA ASP A 22 -14.99 -72.12 25.79
C ASP A 22 -15.40 -70.74 26.29
N VAL A 23 -14.57 -70.14 27.14
CA VAL A 23 -14.87 -68.84 27.76
C VAL A 23 -13.83 -67.85 27.30
N CYS A 24 -14.27 -66.84 26.55
CA CYS A 24 -13.47 -65.69 26.19
C CYS A 24 -13.87 -64.52 27.10
N ALA A 25 -12.88 -63.81 27.64
CA ALA A 25 -13.10 -62.59 28.41
C ALA A 25 -12.44 -61.42 27.68
N GLN A 26 -13.20 -60.36 27.45
CA GLN A 26 -12.74 -59.14 26.79
C GLN A 26 -12.74 -57.98 27.79
N THR A 27 -11.65 -57.20 27.82
CA THR A 27 -11.53 -56.03 28.69
C THR A 27 -12.21 -54.80 28.07
N THR A 28 -12.68 -53.89 28.93
CA THR A 28 -13.34 -52.66 28.49
C THR A 28 -12.35 -51.67 27.87
N PRO A 29 -12.72 -50.95 26.80
CA PRO A 29 -11.86 -49.96 26.17
C PRO A 29 -11.66 -48.73 27.06
N ILE A 30 -10.51 -48.06 26.90
CA ILE A 30 -10.14 -46.85 27.65
C ILE A 30 -10.63 -45.63 26.88
N ALA A 31 -11.35 -44.74 27.55
CA ALA A 31 -11.78 -43.48 26.97
C ALA A 31 -10.59 -42.50 26.88
N THR A 32 -10.29 -42.03 25.68
CA THR A 32 -9.32 -40.96 25.43
C THR A 32 -10.08 -39.71 24.97
N GLY A 33 -9.68 -38.55 25.47
CA GLY A 33 -10.19 -37.25 25.04
C GLY A 33 -9.05 -36.35 24.62
N GLU A 34 -9.26 -35.56 23.57
CA GLU A 34 -8.34 -34.53 23.12
C GLU A 34 -8.71 -33.22 23.81
N ALA A 35 -7.70 -32.49 24.27
CA ALA A 35 -7.85 -31.17 24.85
C ALA A 35 -6.85 -30.23 24.18
N GLU A 36 -7.36 -29.14 23.63
CA GLU A 36 -6.54 -28.08 23.05
C GLU A 36 -6.54 -26.88 24.00
N GLY A 37 -5.37 -26.27 24.18
CA GLY A 37 -5.19 -25.04 24.93
C GLY A 37 -4.40 -24.05 24.09
N GLN A 38 -4.97 -22.87 23.86
CA GLN A 38 -4.27 -21.78 23.18
C GLN A 38 -3.77 -20.79 24.21
N THR A 39 -2.47 -20.50 24.19
CA THR A 39 -1.88 -19.44 25.01
C THR A 39 -2.01 -18.14 24.25
N GLU A 40 -2.91 -17.26 24.69
CA GLU A 40 -2.90 -15.87 24.20
C GLU A 40 -1.76 -15.12 24.87
N ALA A 41 -0.70 -14.85 24.12
CA ALA A 41 0.32 -13.90 24.52
C ALA A 41 -0.21 -12.49 24.18
N PRO A 42 -0.50 -11.63 25.17
CA PRO A 42 -0.95 -10.27 24.90
C PRO A 42 0.19 -9.51 24.20
N PHE A 43 0.00 -9.17 22.94
CA PHE A 43 0.90 -8.28 22.21
C PHE A 43 0.36 -6.85 22.28
N SER A 44 1.22 -5.89 22.58
CA SER A 44 0.91 -4.46 22.49
C SER A 44 1.66 -3.87 21.30
N ASP A 45 0.94 -3.30 20.34
CA ASP A 45 1.56 -2.58 19.23
C ASP A 45 2.09 -1.22 19.71
N GLY A 46 3.26 -0.82 19.22
CA GLY A 46 3.97 0.38 19.64
C GLY A 46 4.54 1.11 18.44
N GLY A 47 3.97 2.27 18.11
CA GLY A 47 4.51 3.17 17.09
C GLY A 47 5.32 4.31 17.71
N THR A 48 6.45 4.65 17.11
CA THR A 48 7.16 5.91 17.39
C THR A 48 7.36 6.68 16.09
N GLN A 49 7.30 8.01 16.13
CA GLN A 49 7.53 8.89 14.99
C GLN A 49 8.75 9.77 15.28
N THR A 50 9.75 9.72 14.40
CA THR A 50 10.94 10.56 14.52
C THR A 50 10.62 11.99 14.11
N GLU A 51 10.86 12.96 14.99
CA GLU A 51 10.79 14.36 14.62
C GLU A 51 11.99 14.76 13.75
N PRO A 52 11.78 15.49 12.64
CA PRO A 52 12.88 16.02 11.85
C PRO A 52 13.67 17.01 12.71
N GLN A 53 14.92 16.66 13.03
CA GLN A 53 15.86 17.57 13.68
C GLN A 53 16.18 18.70 12.69
N VAL A 54 15.47 19.83 12.79
CA VAL A 54 15.83 21.03 12.04
C VAL A 54 17.18 21.48 12.59
N ALA A 55 18.24 21.21 11.82
CA ALA A 55 19.58 21.66 12.15
C ALA A 55 19.55 23.17 12.40
N GLY A 56 19.68 23.56 13.68
CA GLY A 56 20.05 24.92 14.08
C GLY A 56 18.99 26.01 13.89
N LYS A 57 17.85 25.92 14.60
CA LYS A 57 17.23 27.13 15.18
C LYS A 57 17.32 27.11 16.71
N GLY A 58 18.50 26.73 17.21
CA GLY A 58 18.92 27.12 18.56
C GLY A 58 19.00 28.64 18.61
N GLY A 59 18.39 29.22 19.64
CA GLY A 59 18.00 30.61 19.70
C GLY A 59 19.07 31.62 19.27
N LYS A 60 18.61 32.65 18.57
CA LYS A 60 19.14 34.02 18.62
C LYS A 60 20.65 34.10 18.88
N LYS A 61 21.47 33.62 17.94
CA LYS A 61 22.80 34.22 17.76
C LYS A 61 22.56 35.51 16.98
N ASP A 62 22.09 36.53 17.71
CA ASP A 62 22.36 37.91 17.31
C ASP A 62 23.85 37.97 17.01
N SER A 63 24.17 38.39 15.80
CA SER A 63 25.50 38.62 15.28
C SER A 63 26.20 39.70 16.11
N THR A 64 26.62 39.36 17.32
CA THR A 64 27.65 40.12 18.01
C THR A 64 28.95 39.52 17.52
N GLU A 65 29.35 39.90 16.31
CA GLU A 65 30.70 39.64 15.83
C GLU A 65 31.66 40.22 16.87
N SER A 66 32.40 39.36 17.57
CA SER A 66 33.43 39.83 18.50
C SER A 66 34.40 40.69 17.71
N GLU A 67 34.65 41.94 18.12
CA GLU A 67 35.61 42.85 17.48
C GLU A 67 37.01 42.19 17.34
N GLU A 68 37.33 41.22 18.21
CA GLU A 68 38.54 40.39 18.16
C GLU A 68 38.60 39.48 16.92
N GLN A 69 37.45 39.04 16.40
CA GLN A 69 37.35 38.24 15.18
C GLN A 69 37.32 39.10 13.91
N ARG A 70 37.01 40.40 14.04
CA ARG A 70 36.87 41.32 12.91
C ARG A 70 38.21 41.61 12.23
N GLN A 71 39.26 41.86 13.01
CA GLN A 71 40.60 42.16 12.48
C GLN A 71 41.23 41.01 11.67
N PRO A 72 41.26 39.75 12.15
CA PRO A 72 41.82 38.65 11.35
C PRO A 72 40.99 38.37 10.09
N VAL A 73 39.66 38.56 10.14
CA VAL A 73 38.80 38.45 8.95
C VAL A 73 39.11 39.54 7.94
N LEU A 74 39.26 40.80 8.37
CA LEU A 74 39.63 41.89 7.48
C LEU A 74 41.00 41.68 6.84
N GLN A 75 41.98 41.23 7.61
CA GLN A 75 43.32 40.93 7.09
C GLN A 75 43.26 39.79 6.05
N PHE A 76 42.45 38.75 6.30
CA PHE A 76 42.22 37.68 5.35
C PHE A 76 41.56 38.17 4.06
N LEU A 77 40.50 38.98 4.17
CA LEU A 77 39.80 39.56 3.02
C LEU A 77 40.70 40.48 2.20
N GLN A 78 41.55 41.28 2.84
CA GLN A 78 42.52 42.12 2.14
C GLN A 78 43.57 41.29 1.41
N ARG A 79 44.01 40.18 2.01
CA ARG A 79 44.99 39.27 1.39
C ARG A 79 44.42 38.52 0.18
N VAL A 80 43.18 38.04 0.27
CA VAL A 80 42.57 37.17 -0.76
C VAL A 80 41.77 37.96 -1.80
N GLY A 81 41.18 39.09 -1.42
CA GLY A 81 40.24 39.85 -2.27
C GLY A 81 40.86 40.29 -3.59
N GLY A 82 42.09 40.81 -3.57
CA GLY A 82 42.77 41.23 -4.81
C GLY A 82 43.03 40.08 -5.80
N GLY A 83 43.41 38.90 -5.28
CA GLY A 83 43.58 37.69 -6.09
C GLY A 83 42.26 37.18 -6.65
N MET A 84 41.23 37.10 -5.81
CA MET A 84 39.90 36.65 -6.21
C MET A 84 39.29 37.56 -7.30
N LEU A 85 39.39 38.88 -7.15
CA LEU A 85 38.88 39.83 -8.14
C LEU A 85 39.61 39.69 -9.49
N ARG A 86 40.92 39.46 -9.47
CA ARG A 86 41.72 39.22 -10.68
C ARG A 86 41.30 37.93 -11.37
N GLU A 87 41.22 36.82 -10.63
CA GLU A 87 40.84 35.52 -11.20
C GLU A 87 39.40 35.54 -11.71
N MET A 88 38.50 36.25 -11.04
CA MET A 88 37.12 36.41 -11.48
C MET A 88 37.01 37.25 -12.76
N ALA A 89 37.79 38.33 -12.88
CA ALA A 89 37.86 39.14 -14.11
C ALA A 89 38.49 38.35 -15.27
N SER A 90 39.53 37.56 -15.00
CA SER A 90 40.13 36.64 -15.98
C SER A 90 39.12 35.58 -16.43
N ASN A 91 38.45 34.93 -15.49
CA ASN A 91 37.44 33.92 -15.76
C ASN A 91 36.26 34.48 -16.57
N ALA A 92 35.83 35.72 -16.31
CA ALA A 92 34.78 36.36 -17.09
C ALA A 92 35.15 36.48 -18.59
N GLN A 93 36.41 36.80 -18.90
CA GLN A 93 36.91 36.89 -20.27
C GLN A 93 37.07 35.51 -20.91
N THR A 94 37.56 34.53 -20.14
CA THR A 94 37.77 33.16 -20.63
C THR A 94 36.50 32.32 -20.64
N SER A 95 35.41 32.77 -20.01
CA SER A 95 34.14 32.02 -19.91
C SER A 95 33.60 31.55 -21.27
N SER A 96 33.90 32.30 -22.34
CA SER A 96 33.60 31.95 -23.73
C SER A 96 34.21 30.62 -24.21
N CYS A 97 35.32 30.16 -23.61
CA CYS A 97 35.95 28.88 -23.96
C CYS A 97 35.11 27.65 -23.55
N TYR A 98 34.10 27.84 -22.69
CA TYR A 98 33.15 26.81 -22.28
C TYR A 98 31.79 26.94 -22.95
N GLY A 99 31.63 27.83 -23.94
CA GLY A 99 30.34 28.12 -24.59
C GLY A 99 29.70 26.92 -25.32
N GLY A 100 30.46 25.87 -25.62
CA GLY A 100 29.95 24.63 -26.21
C GLY A 100 29.54 23.55 -25.20
N LEU A 101 29.64 23.81 -23.89
CA LEU A 101 29.24 22.87 -22.86
C LEU A 101 27.72 22.96 -22.62
N GLU A 102 26.93 22.34 -23.50
CA GLU A 102 25.51 22.13 -23.25
C GLU A 102 25.36 21.00 -22.22
N ARG A 103 24.98 21.37 -21.00
CA ARG A 103 24.54 20.39 -20.00
C ARG A 103 23.14 19.97 -20.41
N TYR A 104 23.01 18.82 -21.08
CA TYR A 104 21.74 18.14 -21.25
C TYR A 104 21.22 17.77 -19.86
N LEU A 105 20.46 18.70 -19.25
CA LEU A 105 19.65 18.42 -18.08
C LEU A 105 18.43 17.68 -18.61
N ASP A 106 18.60 16.36 -18.67
CA ASP A 106 17.71 15.37 -19.23
C ASP A 106 17.49 15.50 -20.74
N GLU A 107 17.77 14.40 -21.42
CA GLU A 107 17.42 14.19 -22.82
C GLU A 107 15.98 14.66 -23.03
N SER A 108 15.79 15.61 -23.94
CA SER A 108 14.48 15.88 -24.50
C SER A 108 14.10 14.69 -25.38
N GLU A 109 13.88 13.52 -24.77
CA GLU A 109 13.11 12.48 -25.40
C GLU A 109 11.77 13.11 -25.76
N GLU A 110 11.44 13.05 -27.04
CA GLU A 110 10.19 13.55 -27.60
C GLU A 110 9.05 13.11 -26.69
N LYS A 111 8.38 14.07 -26.04
CA LYS A 111 7.30 13.80 -25.11
C LYS A 111 6.13 13.19 -25.88
N THR A 112 6.13 11.88 -26.01
CA THR A 112 5.02 11.13 -26.60
C THR A 112 3.84 11.30 -25.66
N VAL A 113 2.80 12.01 -26.12
CA VAL A 113 1.57 12.18 -25.35
C VAL A 113 0.86 10.83 -25.27
N ALA A 114 1.00 10.14 -24.15
CA ALA A 114 0.37 8.85 -23.88
C ALA A 114 -0.88 9.03 -23.00
N LYS A 115 -1.99 8.41 -23.40
CA LYS A 115 -3.22 8.34 -22.59
C LYS A 115 -3.23 7.05 -21.78
N LEU A 116 -2.95 7.16 -20.47
CA LEU A 116 -2.93 6.00 -19.56
C LEU A 116 -4.34 5.63 -19.06
N PHE A 117 -5.13 6.62 -18.63
CA PHE A 117 -6.43 6.40 -18.02
C PHE A 117 -7.52 7.27 -18.67
N ARG A 118 -8.77 6.83 -18.53
CA ARG A 118 -9.95 7.61 -18.90
C ARG A 118 -10.94 7.63 -17.73
N LEU A 119 -10.96 8.75 -17.01
CA LEU A 119 -11.87 8.96 -15.89
C LEU A 119 -13.21 9.44 -16.44
N GLN A 120 -14.28 8.70 -16.16
CA GLN A 120 -15.63 9.04 -16.59
C GLN A 120 -16.60 8.88 -15.41
N PHE A 121 -17.45 9.89 -15.24
CA PHE A 121 -18.62 9.81 -14.37
C PHE A 121 -19.85 9.40 -15.18
N ASP A 122 -20.56 8.37 -14.72
CA ASP A 122 -21.83 7.93 -15.29
C ASP A 122 -22.99 8.58 -14.53
N CYS A 123 -23.55 9.65 -15.10
CA CYS A 123 -24.64 10.39 -14.47
C CYS A 123 -25.93 9.56 -14.34
N ASP A 124 -26.22 8.69 -15.30
CA ASP A 124 -27.49 7.98 -15.37
C ASP A 124 -27.54 6.86 -14.34
N ALA A 125 -26.41 6.19 -14.10
CA ALA A 125 -26.28 5.17 -13.06
C ALA A 125 -26.48 5.73 -11.65
N TYR A 126 -25.96 6.92 -11.36
CA TYR A 126 -26.00 7.50 -10.00
C TYR A 126 -27.28 8.28 -9.69
N PHE A 127 -27.92 8.87 -10.69
CA PHE A 127 -29.08 9.73 -10.48
C PHE A 127 -30.43 9.08 -10.83
N GLN A 128 -30.46 7.74 -10.98
CA GLN A 128 -31.67 6.99 -11.33
C GLN A 128 -32.90 7.49 -10.55
N PRO A 129 -34.05 7.72 -11.24
CA PRO A 129 -35.27 8.07 -10.56
C PRO A 129 -35.79 6.84 -9.80
N SER A 130 -35.56 6.79 -8.49
CA SER A 130 -36.29 5.89 -7.59
C SER A 130 -37.78 6.26 -7.65
N GLY A 131 -38.56 5.52 -8.45
CA GLY A 131 -40.03 5.54 -8.40
C GLY A 131 -40.76 6.54 -9.30
N ALA A 132 -40.30 6.84 -10.52
CA ALA A 132 -41.10 7.63 -11.46
C ALA A 132 -42.10 6.75 -12.24
N SER A 133 -43.38 6.92 -11.87
CA SER A 133 -44.57 6.42 -12.54
C SER A 133 -44.54 6.69 -14.05
N THR A 134 -45.19 5.79 -14.80
CA THR A 134 -45.32 5.69 -16.27
C THR A 134 -46.05 6.87 -16.94
N THR A 135 -45.61 8.10 -16.71
CA THR A 135 -46.05 9.30 -17.45
C THR A 135 -44.86 10.24 -17.64
N ALA A 136 -43.88 9.83 -18.44
CA ALA A 136 -42.62 10.56 -18.64
C ALA A 136 -42.53 11.16 -20.05
N THR A 137 -43.05 12.38 -20.23
CA THR A 137 -42.73 13.24 -21.39
C THR A 137 -41.73 14.35 -21.07
N ASP A 138 -41.35 14.54 -19.80
CA ASP A 138 -40.31 15.50 -19.39
C ASP A 138 -39.16 14.81 -18.64
N ALA A 139 -38.70 13.66 -19.13
CA ALA A 139 -37.42 13.11 -18.71
C ALA A 139 -36.29 13.92 -19.37
N SER A 140 -36.08 15.16 -18.90
CA SER A 140 -34.87 15.89 -19.24
C SER A 140 -33.69 15.07 -18.70
N SER A 141 -33.02 14.32 -19.59
CA SER A 141 -31.79 13.61 -19.25
C SER A 141 -30.88 14.61 -18.52
N LEU A 142 -30.52 14.32 -17.28
CA LEU A 142 -29.63 15.16 -16.47
C LEU A 142 -28.25 15.17 -17.12
N ARG A 143 -28.03 16.09 -18.07
CA ARG A 143 -26.76 16.25 -18.77
C ARG A 143 -25.82 17.11 -17.96
N LEU A 144 -24.94 16.45 -17.21
CA LEU A 144 -23.84 17.09 -16.50
C LEU A 144 -22.57 17.07 -17.37
N SER A 145 -21.88 18.20 -17.43
CA SER A 145 -20.60 18.37 -18.11
C SER A 145 -19.50 18.62 -17.08
N CYS A 146 -18.26 18.24 -17.39
CA CYS A 146 -17.13 18.59 -16.54
C CYS A 146 -16.91 20.11 -16.59
N THR A 147 -17.02 20.75 -15.43
CA THR A 147 -16.92 22.21 -15.26
C THR A 147 -15.58 22.64 -14.66
N GLY A 148 -14.88 21.71 -14.00
CA GLY A 148 -13.57 21.98 -13.41
C GLY A 148 -12.86 20.70 -13.02
N VAL A 149 -11.53 20.75 -13.07
CA VAL A 149 -10.64 19.67 -12.64
C VAL A 149 -9.57 20.25 -11.72
N SER A 150 -9.27 19.53 -10.65
CA SER A 150 -8.23 19.88 -9.68
C SER A 150 -7.55 18.61 -9.17
N TRP A 151 -6.38 18.74 -8.56
CA TRP A 151 -5.70 17.65 -7.88
C TRP A 151 -5.15 18.13 -6.53
N ASN A 152 -4.96 17.22 -5.57
CA ASN A 152 -4.36 17.59 -4.29
C ASN A 152 -2.86 17.90 -4.44
N ALA A 153 -2.27 18.67 -3.52
CA ALA A 153 -0.86 19.06 -3.58
C ALA A 153 0.10 17.86 -3.67
N THR A 154 -0.27 16.72 -3.07
CA THR A 154 0.48 15.47 -3.13
C THR A 154 0.37 14.76 -4.50
N GLY A 155 -0.63 15.09 -5.32
CA GLY A 155 -0.86 14.52 -6.65
C GLY A 155 -1.48 13.11 -6.66
N SER A 156 -1.92 12.59 -5.52
CA SER A 156 -2.49 11.23 -5.41
C SER A 156 -3.95 11.14 -5.85
N VAL A 157 -4.70 12.24 -5.79
CA VAL A 157 -6.14 12.26 -6.07
C VAL A 157 -6.47 13.34 -7.10
N ILE A 158 -7.23 12.94 -8.12
CA ILE A 158 -7.82 13.83 -9.12
C ILE A 158 -9.29 14.06 -8.76
N ALA A 159 -9.69 15.33 -8.71
CA ALA A 159 -11.05 15.79 -8.50
C ALA A 159 -11.62 16.38 -9.79
N ALA A 160 -12.79 15.93 -10.23
CA ALA A 160 -13.55 16.57 -11.30
C ALA A 160 -14.96 16.96 -10.84
N ALA A 161 -15.34 18.19 -11.12
CA ALA A 161 -16.66 18.74 -10.83
C ALA A 161 -17.54 18.66 -12.08
N TYR A 162 -18.71 18.04 -11.95
CA TYR A 162 -19.72 17.91 -12.99
C TYR A 162 -20.93 18.79 -12.68
N GLY A 163 -21.25 19.68 -13.60
CA GLY A 163 -22.32 20.66 -13.46
C GLY A 163 -22.96 20.99 -14.80
N ARG A 164 -23.74 22.07 -14.81
CA ARG A 164 -24.49 22.55 -15.97
C ARG A 164 -24.02 23.94 -16.37
N PHE A 165 -23.93 24.20 -17.68
CA PHE A 165 -23.59 25.52 -18.22
C PHE A 165 -24.82 26.30 -18.71
N ASP A 166 -25.98 25.66 -18.74
CA ASP A 166 -27.23 26.20 -19.31
C ASP A 166 -28.10 26.94 -18.28
N HIS A 167 -27.50 27.41 -17.18
CA HIS A 167 -28.17 28.25 -16.20
C HIS A 167 -27.25 29.38 -15.73
N SER A 168 -27.84 30.47 -15.27
CA SER A 168 -27.12 31.61 -14.69
C SER A 168 -27.65 31.89 -13.28
N GLY A 169 -26.78 32.34 -12.37
CA GLY A 169 -27.14 32.61 -10.98
C GLY A 169 -27.15 31.36 -10.09
N TRP A 170 -27.90 31.40 -9.00
CA TRP A 170 -28.05 30.27 -8.08
C TRP A 170 -29.04 29.24 -8.64
N CYS A 171 -28.70 27.97 -8.55
CA CYS A 171 -29.59 26.88 -8.93
C CYS A 171 -29.65 25.80 -7.86
N ASN A 172 -30.72 25.01 -7.89
CA ASN A 172 -30.88 23.77 -7.12
C ASN A 172 -30.74 22.54 -8.03
N TYR A 173 -30.05 22.66 -9.16
CA TYR A 173 -29.82 21.53 -10.06
C TYR A 173 -28.84 20.54 -9.43
N ARG A 174 -28.99 19.27 -9.78
CA ARG A 174 -28.04 18.24 -9.35
C ARG A 174 -26.68 18.50 -10.00
N SER A 175 -25.62 18.29 -9.22
CA SER A 175 -24.23 18.31 -9.63
C SER A 175 -23.50 17.15 -8.97
N ALA A 176 -22.32 16.79 -9.46
CA ALA A 176 -21.50 15.75 -8.86
C ALA A 176 -20.04 16.19 -8.70
N LEU A 177 -19.40 15.73 -7.65
CA LEU A 177 -17.95 15.84 -7.45
C LEU A 177 -17.40 14.41 -7.43
N CYS A 178 -16.50 14.10 -8.37
CA CYS A 178 -15.89 12.79 -8.48
C CYS A 178 -14.42 12.88 -8.08
N LEU A 179 -13.99 11.97 -7.20
CA LEU A 179 -12.61 11.85 -6.74
C LEU A 179 -12.08 10.50 -7.18
N TRP A 180 -10.94 10.48 -7.87
CA TRP A 180 -10.25 9.25 -8.28
C TRP A 180 -8.84 9.23 -7.71
N SER A 181 -8.49 8.14 -7.02
CA SER A 181 -7.10 7.79 -6.70
C SER A 181 -6.56 6.98 -7.88
N VAL A 182 -5.69 7.59 -8.68
CA VAL A 182 -5.18 6.97 -9.92
C VAL A 182 -3.90 6.16 -9.68
N PHE A 183 -3.21 6.44 -8.57
CA PHE A 183 -2.01 5.74 -8.15
C PHE A 183 -2.31 5.08 -6.80
N GLN A 184 -2.26 3.76 -6.77
CA GLN A 184 -2.36 2.94 -5.57
C GLN A 184 -1.13 2.04 -5.47
#